data_AF-X1N2B5-F1
#
_entry.id   AF-X1N2B5-F1
#
_cell.length_a   1.000
_cell.length_b   1.000
_cell.length_c   1.000
_cell.angle_alpha   90.00
_cell.angle_beta   90.00
_cell.angle_gamma   90.00
#
_symmetry.space_group_name_H-M   'P 1'
#
loop_
_entity.id
_entity.type
_entity.pdbx_description
1 polymer ?
#
loop_
_entity_poly.entity_id
_entity_poly.type
_entity_poly.pdbx_seq_one_letter_code
_entity_poly.pdbx_strand_id
1 'polypeptide(L)' 'MNSEFTITLCVCPKCGTDRTTMHKFCPKCGTRLIVNGLFIKVEDGEIKEVKLTK' A
#
# COMPACT_ATOMS: atom_id res chain seq x y z
N MET A 1 12.33 -8.03 -18.86
CA MET A 1 12.53 -6.69 -18.27
C MET A 1 12.19 -6.81 -16.80
N ASN A 2 13.17 -6.64 -15.91
CA ASN A 2 12.91 -6.70 -14.46
C ASN A 2 12.29 -5.39 -14.02
N SER A 3 11.17 -5.46 -13.30
CA SER A 3 10.44 -4.28 -12.86
C SER A 3 10.10 -4.40 -11.39
N GLU A 4 10.51 -3.41 -10.63
CA GLU A 4 10.29 -3.34 -9.19
C GLU A 4 9.32 -2.19 -8.92
N PHE A 5 8.17 -2.50 -8.33
CA PHE A 5 7.13 -1.52 -8.05
C PHE A 5 6.78 -1.53 -6.56
N THR A 6 6.67 -0.34 -5.96
CA THR A 6 6.19 -0.19 -4.59
C THR A 6 4.78 0.38 -4.61
N ILE A 7 3.81 -0.37 -4.10
CA ILE A 7 2.42 0.06 -3.95
C ILE A 7 2.20 0.46 -2.49
N THR A 8 1.66 1.65 -2.26
CA THR A 8 1.32 2.11 -0.90
C THR A 8 -0.18 2.00 -0.69
N LEU A 9 -0.60 1.13 0.22
CA LEU A 9 -2.01 0.98 0.62
C LEU A 9 -2.21 1.51 2.03
N CYS A 10 -3.20 2.36 2.21
CA CYS A 10 -3.57 2.96 3.49
C CYS A 10 -4.99 2.55 3.83
N VAL A 11 -5.19 1.84 4.95
CA VAL A 11 -6.53 1.47 5.41
C VAL A 11 -6.80 2.18 6.73
N CYS A 12 -7.99 2.77 6.85
CA CYS A 12 -8.40 3.40 8.10
C CYS A 12 -8.86 2.35 9.12
N PRO A 13 -8.20 2.24 10.29
CA PRO A 13 -8.59 1.25 11.29
C PRO A 13 -9.93 1.56 11.97
N LYS A 14 -10.42 2.80 11.88
CA LYS A 14 -11.66 3.24 12.55
C LYS A 14 -12.90 3.08 11.67
N CYS A 15 -12.80 3.43 10.39
CA CYS A 15 -13.96 3.45 9.48
C CYS A 15 -13.83 2.48 8.30
N GLY A 16 -12.73 1.73 8.19
CA GLY A 16 -12.51 0.75 7.13
C GLY A 16 -12.27 1.34 5.74
N THR A 17 -12.07 2.66 5.62
CA THR A 17 -11.81 3.31 4.33
C THR A 17 -10.43 2.91 3.82
N ASP A 18 -10.40 2.17 2.72
CA ASP A 18 -9.21 1.88 1.94
C ASP A 18 -8.85 3.07 1.02
N ARG A 19 -7.55 3.32 0.88
CA ARG A 19 -6.98 4.33 0.00
C ARG A 19 -5.64 3.82 -0.55
N THR A 20 -5.47 3.92 -1.85
CA THR A 20 -4.23 3.58 -2.57
C THR A 20 -3.20 4.72 -2.61
N THR A 21 -3.48 5.82 -1.92
CA THR A 21 -2.66 7.03 -1.94
C THR A 21 -2.13 7.33 -0.53
N MET A 22 -0.90 7.81 -0.46
CA MET A 22 -0.19 8.08 0.79
C MET A 22 -0.81 9.29 1.52
N HIS A 23 -1.82 9.03 2.35
CA HIS A 23 -2.47 10.04 3.19
C HIS A 23 -2.11 9.82 4.66
N LYS A 24 -1.76 10.90 5.35
CA LYS A 24 -1.45 10.83 6.80
C LYS A 24 -2.71 10.64 7.66
N PHE A 25 -3.87 11.11 7.19
CA PHE A 25 -5.13 11.11 7.92
C PHE A 25 -6.30 10.71 7.02
N CYS A 26 -7.31 10.05 7.60
CA CYS A 26 -8.53 9.68 6.91
C CYS A 26 -9.42 10.91 6.68
N PRO A 27 -9.84 11.22 5.44
CA PRO A 27 -10.72 12.37 5.17
C PRO A 27 -12.14 12.18 5.70
N LYS A 28 -12.55 10.94 6.00
CA LYS A 28 -13.90 10.63 6.49
C LYS A 28 -14.04 10.79 8.01
N CYS A 29 -13.02 10.39 8.76
CA CYS A 29 -13.10 10.33 10.23
C CYS A 29 -11.95 11.02 10.96
N GLY A 30 -10.98 11.58 10.25
CA GLY A 30 -9.81 12.27 10.82
C GLY A 30 -8.79 11.35 11.51
N THR A 31 -9.02 10.03 11.56
CA THR A 31 -8.10 9.09 12.21
C THR A 31 -6.83 8.95 11.38
N ARG A 32 -5.66 8.84 12.05
CA ARG A 32 -4.39 8.55 11.37
C ARG A 32 -4.49 7.24 10.61
N LEU A 33 -4.08 7.28 9.34
CA LEU A 33 -4.03 6.07 8.53
C LEU A 33 -2.76 5.30 8.85
N ILE A 34 -2.86 3.98 8.84
CA ILE A 34 -1.70 3.10 8.87
C ILE A 34 -1.29 2.91 7.42
N VAL A 35 -0.09 3.38 7.10
CA VAL A 35 0.50 3.26 5.76
C VAL A 35 1.20 1.91 5.69
N ASN A 36 0.77 1.06 4.76
CA ASN A 36 1.41 -0.21 4.47
C ASN A 36 2.01 -0.12 3.06
N GLY A 37 3.33 -0.21 2.95
CA GLY A 37 3.99 -0.36 1.65
C GLY A 37 4.02 -1.83 1.23
N LEU A 38 3.84 -2.11 -0.04
CA LEU A 38 4.04 -3.42 -0.65
C LEU A 38 5.11 -3.28 -1.71
N PHE A 39 6.14 -4.07 -1.58
CA PHE A 39 7.22 -4.19 -2.55
C PHE A 39 6.95 -5.40 -3.43
N ILE A 40 6.87 -5.16 -4.74
CA ILE A 40 6.53 -6.17 -5.75
C ILE A 40 7.69 -6.29 -6.72
N LYS A 41 8.27 -7.49 -6.81
CA LYS A 41 9.20 -7.85 -7.88
C LYS A 41 8.48 -8.60 -8.98
N VAL A 42 8.57 -8.06 -10.20
CA VAL A 42 8.08 -8.69 -11.41
C VAL A 42 9.28 -9.14 -12.25
N GLU A 43 9.30 -10.43 -12.57
CA GLU A 43 10.29 -11.06 -13.45
C GLU A 43 9.53 -11.85 -14.51
N ASP A 44 9.90 -11.66 -15.78
CA ASP A 44 9.21 -12.24 -16.94
C ASP A 44 7.70 -11.98 -17.02
N GLY A 45 7.25 -10.83 -16.48
CA GLY A 45 5.84 -10.43 -16.49
C GLY A 45 4.99 -11.10 -15.41
N GLU A 46 5.59 -11.91 -14.54
CA GLU A 46 4.93 -12.54 -13.41
C GLU A 46 5.40 -11.94 -12.08
N ILE A 47 4.48 -11.90 -11.10
CA ILE A 47 4.82 -11.51 -9.72
C ILE A 47 5.61 -12.66 -9.10
N LYS A 48 6.91 -12.43 -8.84
CA LYS A 48 7.77 -13.42 -8.17
C LYS A 48 7.84 -13.21 -6.67
N GLU A 49 7.71 -11.97 -6.20
CA GLU A 49 7.83 -11.66 -4.78
C GLU A 49 6.91 -10.50 -4.39
N VAL A 50 6.17 -10.69 -3.29
CA VAL A 50 5.39 -9.64 -2.64
C VAL A 50 5.85 -9.55 -1.19
N LYS A 51 6.40 -8.41 -0.79
CA LYS A 51 6.81 -8.14 0.59
C LYS A 51 6.06 -6.95 1.15
N LEU A 52 5.44 -7.12 2.31
CA LEU A 52 4.91 -6.01 3.09
C LEU A 52 6.09 -5.26 3.73
N THR A 53 6.27 -4.01 3.34
CA THR A 53 7.23 -3.10 3.96
C THR A 53 6.50 -2.31 5.05
N LYS A 54 6.90 -2.53 6.30
CA LYS A 54 6.39 -1.83 7.48
C LYS A 54 7.21 -0.58 7.76
#